data_AF-A0A8H7ZAA1-F1
#
_entry.id   AF-A0A8H7ZAA1-F1
#
_cell.length_a   1.000
_cell.length_b   1.000
_cell.length_c   1.000
_cell.angle_alpha   90.00
_cell.angle_beta   90.00
_cell.angle_gamma   90.00
#
_symmetry.space_group_name_H-M   'P 1'
#
loop_
_entity.id
_entity.type
_entity.pdbx_description
1 polymer ?
#
loop_
_entity_poly.entity_id
_entity_poly.type
_entity_poly.pdbx_seq_one_letter_code
_entity_poly.pdbx_strand_id
1 'polypeptide(L)'
;MSISRIGLRALDAELAKHHMIVAFSPITVITAGGFVAVTYLQNRNATGDLDYLLAPEWAADPDIKNSLRDAIIKVSNDLGFNYEWANDDMAIFVTHEAQKWLFEQAEKQDIVLFLGQHIRVLAAPIEWAVERKIRRLFEGTRDRKAVFDLSDCLAMLKWLRDRNDGPLDRERIRGLDVNGFGVGPDKATMDTIATAYCEKYGERIFF
;
A
#
# COMPACT_ATOMS: atom_id res chain seq x y z
N MET A 1 -13.57 -0.69 13.40
CA MET A 1 -12.77 0.52 13.69
C MET A 1 -11.79 0.70 12.56
N SER A 2 -11.70 1.87 11.94
CA SER A 2 -10.60 2.15 11.00
C SER A 2 -9.29 2.17 11.79
N ILE A 3 -8.18 1.68 11.22
CA ILE A 3 -6.80 1.95 11.71
C ILE A 3 -6.51 3.44 11.55
N SER A 4 -7.23 4.22 12.32
CA SER A 4 -7.26 5.65 12.22
C SER A 4 -5.89 6.22 12.57
N ARG A 5 -5.71 7.51 12.33
CA ARG A 5 -4.59 8.29 12.87
C ARG A 5 -4.32 8.06 14.35
N ILE A 6 -5.31 7.58 15.13
CA ILE A 6 -5.13 7.22 16.54
C ILE A 6 -4.15 6.05 16.69
N GLY A 7 -4.27 4.99 15.88
CA GLY A 7 -3.38 3.84 15.93
C GLY A 7 -1.93 4.22 15.62
N LEU A 8 -1.72 5.01 14.55
CA LEU A 8 -0.39 5.49 14.17
C LEU A 8 0.22 6.47 15.18
N ARG A 9 -0.58 7.33 15.81
CA ARG A 9 -0.10 8.20 16.90
C ARG A 9 0.29 7.42 18.15
N ALA A 10 -0.50 6.40 18.51
CA ALA A 10 -0.17 5.52 19.62
C ALA A 10 1.10 4.70 19.32
N LEU A 11 1.25 4.21 18.09
CA LEU A 11 2.46 3.53 17.64
C LEU A 11 3.68 4.44 17.69
N ASP A 12 3.60 5.66 17.16
CA ASP A 12 4.68 6.64 17.23
C ASP A 12 5.12 6.91 18.68
N ALA A 13 4.16 7.08 19.59
CA ALA A 13 4.43 7.28 21.01
C ALA A 13 5.02 6.04 21.71
N GLU A 14 4.60 4.83 21.32
CA GLU A 14 5.15 3.59 21.87
C GLU A 14 6.59 3.36 21.40
N LEU A 15 6.87 3.64 20.12
CA LEU A 15 8.21 3.54 19.53
C LEU A 15 9.24 4.43 20.23
N ALA A 16 8.82 5.54 20.83
CA ALA A 16 9.67 6.41 21.63
C ALA A 16 10.35 5.69 22.83
N LYS A 17 9.80 4.56 23.26
CA LYS A 17 10.33 3.76 24.39
C LYS A 17 11.40 2.76 23.97
N HIS A 18 11.60 2.57 22.67
CA HIS A 18 12.57 1.60 22.12
C HIS A 18 13.84 2.34 21.67
N HIS A 19 14.93 2.17 22.43
CA HIS A 19 16.18 2.90 22.19
C HIS A 19 16.72 2.75 20.76
N MET A 20 16.60 1.56 20.17
CA MET A 20 17.05 1.31 18.81
C MET A 20 16.23 2.10 17.79
N ILE A 21 14.91 2.17 17.94
CA ILE A 21 14.07 2.98 17.06
C ILE A 21 14.41 4.46 17.20
N VAL A 22 14.58 4.96 18.44
CA VAL A 22 14.91 6.36 18.71
C VAL A 22 16.23 6.76 18.04
N ALA A 23 17.25 5.88 18.06
CA ALA A 23 18.54 6.15 17.45
C ALA A 23 18.48 6.35 15.92
N PHE A 24 17.51 5.74 15.25
CA PHE A 24 17.32 5.79 13.79
C PHE A 24 16.00 6.46 13.39
N SER A 25 15.41 7.25 14.29
CA SER A 25 14.12 7.88 14.06
C SER A 25 14.19 9.04 13.05
N PRO A 26 13.14 9.23 12.22
CA PRO A 26 12.01 8.31 12.07
C PRO A 26 12.40 7.10 11.21
N ILE A 27 11.98 5.90 11.62
CA ILE A 27 12.02 4.75 10.72
C ILE A 27 10.95 4.92 9.64
N THR A 28 11.27 4.55 8.39
CA THR A 28 10.34 4.68 7.26
C THR A 28 9.74 3.34 6.92
N VAL A 29 8.42 3.32 6.75
CA VAL A 29 7.67 2.23 6.15
C VAL A 29 6.89 2.73 4.94
N ILE A 30 6.69 1.87 3.94
CA ILE A 30 5.76 2.11 2.84
C ILE A 30 4.56 1.18 2.99
N THR A 31 3.37 1.65 2.61
CA THR A 31 2.13 0.85 2.64
C THR A 31 1.38 0.96 1.33
N ALA A 32 0.60 -0.06 1.00
CA ALA A 32 -0.29 -0.08 -0.16
C ALA A 32 -1.71 -0.50 0.23
N GLY A 33 -2.62 -0.48 -0.75
CA GLY A 33 -3.95 -1.06 -0.59
C GLY A 33 -4.90 -0.21 0.25
N GLY A 34 -5.60 -0.85 1.20
CA GLY A 34 -6.74 -0.25 1.91
C GLY A 34 -6.38 1.01 2.68
N PHE A 35 -5.18 1.08 3.25
CA PHE A 35 -4.73 2.26 3.97
C PHE A 35 -4.59 3.49 3.06
N VAL A 36 -3.99 3.33 1.88
CA VAL A 36 -3.89 4.39 0.85
C VAL A 36 -5.28 4.80 0.34
N ALA A 37 -6.15 3.81 0.12
CA ALA A 37 -7.54 4.02 -0.30
C ALA A 37 -8.33 4.93 0.67
N VAL A 38 -8.16 4.72 1.97
CA VAL A 38 -8.86 5.51 3.00
C VAL A 38 -8.19 6.86 3.23
N THR A 39 -6.87 6.89 3.40
CA THR A 39 -6.16 8.07 3.90
C THR A 39 -5.83 9.11 2.83
N TYR A 40 -5.62 8.67 1.60
CA TYR A 40 -5.18 9.54 0.51
C TYR A 40 -6.21 9.62 -0.62
N LEU A 41 -6.67 8.48 -1.14
CA LEU A 41 -7.63 8.47 -2.26
C LEU A 41 -9.07 8.76 -1.82
N GLN A 42 -9.38 8.59 -0.53
CA GLN A 42 -10.69 8.82 0.07
C GLN A 42 -11.85 8.08 -0.64
N ASN A 43 -11.57 6.94 -1.28
CA ASN A 43 -12.57 6.15 -2.00
C ASN A 43 -13.29 5.13 -1.10
N ARG A 44 -12.87 4.99 0.17
CA ARG A 44 -13.47 4.11 1.17
C ARG A 44 -13.42 4.76 2.56
N ASN A 45 -14.38 4.42 3.42
CA ASN A 45 -14.49 5.01 4.76
C ASN A 45 -13.63 4.32 5.84
N ALA A 46 -13.14 3.10 5.59
CA ALA A 46 -12.37 2.35 6.58
C ALA A 46 -11.52 1.24 5.94
N THR A 47 -10.40 0.93 6.61
CA THR A 47 -9.54 -0.25 6.38
C THR A 47 -9.30 -0.98 7.70
N GLY A 48 -9.10 -2.30 7.61
CA GLY A 48 -8.98 -3.20 8.76
C GLY A 48 -7.54 -3.40 9.26
N ASP A 49 -6.57 -3.28 8.36
CA ASP A 49 -5.11 -3.48 8.53
C ASP A 49 -4.28 -2.35 7.88
N LEU A 50 -3.01 -2.26 8.31
CA LEU A 50 -1.90 -1.52 7.73
C LEU A 50 -0.84 -2.55 7.34
N ASP A 51 -0.92 -3.05 6.11
CA ASP A 51 0.16 -3.86 5.56
C ASP A 51 1.33 -2.92 5.19
N TYR A 52 2.54 -3.25 5.61
CA TYR A 52 3.70 -2.40 5.37
C TYR A 52 4.92 -3.16 4.85
N LEU A 53 5.82 -2.43 4.21
CA LEU A 53 7.21 -2.81 4.00
C LEU A 53 8.08 -1.88 4.81
N LEU A 54 9.06 -2.44 5.52
CA LEU A 54 10.07 -1.68 6.23
C LEU A 54 11.19 -1.26 5.26
N ALA A 55 11.87 -0.14 5.52
CA ALA A 55 12.97 0.30 4.67
C ALA A 55 14.05 -0.80 4.53
N PRO A 56 14.62 -1.00 3.33
CA PRO A 56 15.54 -2.11 3.05
C PRO A 56 16.72 -2.21 4.03
N GLU A 57 17.22 -1.07 4.51
CA GLU A 57 18.30 -0.99 5.51
C GLU A 57 17.92 -1.62 6.86
N TRP A 58 16.64 -1.64 7.20
CA TRP A 58 16.12 -2.21 8.45
C TRP A 58 15.41 -3.55 8.24
N ALA A 59 15.16 -3.96 6.99
CA ALA A 59 14.39 -5.16 6.66
C ALA A 59 15.04 -6.47 7.17
N ALA A 60 16.36 -6.45 7.39
CA ALA A 60 17.13 -7.55 7.96
C ALA A 60 17.62 -7.29 9.41
N ASP A 61 17.29 -6.14 10.00
CA ASP A 61 17.72 -5.77 11.35
C ASP A 61 16.75 -6.34 12.40
N PRO A 62 17.15 -7.33 13.20
CA PRO A 62 16.26 -7.96 14.17
C PRO A 62 15.87 -7.01 15.31
N ASP A 63 16.72 -6.07 15.70
CA ASP A 63 16.44 -5.16 16.82
C ASP A 63 15.36 -4.15 16.44
N ILE A 64 15.43 -3.61 15.23
CA ILE A 64 14.40 -2.72 14.69
C ILE A 64 13.09 -3.49 14.47
N LYS A 65 13.14 -4.67 13.86
CA LYS A 65 11.93 -5.47 13.59
C LYS A 65 11.23 -5.91 14.86
N ASN A 66 11.97 -6.40 15.86
CA ASN A 66 11.40 -6.82 17.12
C ASN A 66 10.83 -5.62 17.89
N SER A 67 11.54 -4.49 17.92
CA SER A 67 11.04 -3.27 18.55
C SER A 67 9.75 -2.76 17.91
N LEU A 68 9.68 -2.75 16.57
CA LEU A 68 8.47 -2.36 15.84
C LEU A 68 7.31 -3.33 16.13
N ARG A 69 7.58 -4.65 16.10
CA ARG A 69 6.58 -5.68 16.39
C ARG A 69 6.04 -5.58 17.81
N ASP A 70 6.91 -5.39 18.80
CA ASP A 70 6.54 -5.24 20.20
C ASP A 70 5.65 -4.00 20.40
N ALA A 71 6.01 -2.88 19.78
CA ALA A 71 5.21 -1.66 19.82
C ALA A 71 3.82 -1.85 19.18
N ILE A 72 3.75 -2.54 18.03
CA ILE A 72 2.48 -2.89 17.36
C ILE A 72 1.58 -3.74 18.26
N ILE A 73 2.15 -4.78 18.90
CA ILE A 73 1.41 -5.66 19.82
C ILE A 73 0.92 -4.88 21.04
N LYS A 74 1.76 -3.99 21.59
CA LYS A 74 1.40 -3.17 22.74
C LYS A 74 0.25 -2.22 22.42
N VAL A 75 0.32 -1.52 21.30
CA VAL A 75 -0.78 -0.66 20.82
C VAL A 75 -2.05 -1.46 20.55
N SER A 76 -1.91 -2.67 20.00
CA SER A 76 -3.04 -3.57 19.77
C SER A 76 -3.79 -3.87 21.06
N ASN A 77 -3.06 -4.20 22.12
CA ASN A 77 -3.64 -4.46 23.45
C ASN A 77 -4.30 -3.21 24.03
N ASP A 78 -3.63 -2.06 23.94
CA ASP A 78 -4.10 -0.82 24.58
C ASP A 78 -5.33 -0.23 23.90
N LEU A 79 -5.47 -0.41 22.58
CA LEU A 79 -6.59 0.13 21.79
C LEU A 79 -7.66 -0.92 21.43
N GLY A 80 -7.45 -2.19 21.82
CA GLY A 80 -8.35 -3.28 21.48
C GLY A 80 -8.41 -3.59 19.97
N PHE A 81 -7.28 -3.43 19.26
CA PHE A 81 -7.16 -3.79 17.85
C PHE A 81 -6.84 -5.28 17.68
N ASN A 82 -6.95 -5.76 16.45
CA ASN A 82 -6.41 -7.07 16.07
C ASN A 82 -4.88 -7.04 16.15
N TYR A 83 -4.22 -8.10 16.63
CA TYR A 83 -2.76 -8.14 16.75
C TYR A 83 -2.01 -7.93 15.43
N GLU A 84 -2.64 -8.27 14.31
CA GLU A 84 -2.13 -8.09 12.94
C GLU A 84 -2.66 -6.80 12.29
N TRP A 85 -3.11 -5.82 13.10
CA TRP A 85 -3.57 -4.51 12.59
C TRP A 85 -2.48 -3.78 11.81
N ALA A 86 -1.21 -4.04 12.10
CA ALA A 86 -0.09 -3.65 11.27
C ALA A 86 0.86 -4.84 11.12
N ASN A 87 1.17 -5.23 9.89
CA ASN A 87 1.96 -6.44 9.61
C ASN A 87 2.88 -6.23 8.38
N ASP A 88 3.92 -7.06 8.26
CA ASP A 88 4.88 -7.04 7.15
C ASP A 88 4.58 -8.07 6.05
N ASP A 89 3.33 -8.56 5.93
CA ASP A 89 2.95 -9.61 4.96
C ASP A 89 3.21 -9.21 3.50
N MET A 90 3.27 -7.89 3.22
CA MET A 90 3.69 -7.38 1.91
C MET A 90 5.07 -7.89 1.49
N ALA A 91 5.98 -8.14 2.45
CA ALA A 91 7.34 -8.59 2.18
C ALA A 91 7.39 -9.98 1.53
N ILE A 92 6.35 -10.81 1.73
CA ILE A 92 6.24 -12.14 1.10
C ILE A 92 6.17 -12.03 -0.42
N PHE A 93 5.65 -10.91 -0.94
CA PHE A 93 5.40 -10.70 -2.35
C PHE A 93 6.44 -9.83 -3.06
N VAL A 94 7.57 -9.51 -2.41
CA VAL A 94 8.51 -8.51 -2.91
C VAL A 94 9.94 -9.04 -2.75
N THR A 95 10.69 -9.10 -3.85
CA THR A 95 12.13 -9.41 -3.79
C THR A 95 12.89 -8.26 -3.14
N HIS A 96 14.09 -8.51 -2.64
CA HIS A 96 14.90 -7.46 -2.03
C HIS A 96 15.23 -6.31 -3.01
N GLU A 97 15.49 -6.62 -4.28
CA GLU A 97 15.69 -5.64 -5.34
C GLU A 97 14.43 -4.82 -5.61
N ALA A 98 13.27 -5.49 -5.68
CA ALA A 98 11.97 -4.83 -5.82
C ALA A 98 11.70 -3.90 -4.63
N GLN A 99 12.02 -4.32 -3.40
CA GLN A 99 11.82 -3.51 -2.20
C GLN A 99 12.63 -2.21 -2.26
N LYS A 100 13.91 -2.27 -2.66
CA LYS A 100 14.74 -1.06 -2.86
C LYS A 100 14.12 -0.13 -3.88
N TRP A 101 13.73 -0.66 -5.04
CA TRP A 101 13.08 0.13 -6.08
C TRP A 101 11.78 0.77 -5.57
N LEU A 102 10.95 0.02 -4.84
CA LEU A 102 9.69 0.54 -4.29
C LEU A 102 9.91 1.71 -3.33
N PHE A 103 10.94 1.65 -2.48
CA PHE A 103 11.29 2.74 -1.59
C PHE A 103 11.80 3.96 -2.36
N GLU A 104 12.71 3.78 -3.32
CA GLU A 104 13.19 4.88 -4.17
C GLU A 104 12.04 5.57 -4.91
N GLN A 105 11.07 4.81 -5.43
CA GLN A 105 9.92 5.37 -6.13
C GLN A 105 8.89 5.99 -5.16
N ALA A 106 8.72 5.43 -3.96
CA ALA A 106 7.84 6.02 -2.94
C ALA A 106 8.36 7.38 -2.49
N GLU A 107 9.68 7.51 -2.29
CA GLU A 107 10.33 8.79 -1.97
C GLU A 107 10.18 9.81 -3.12
N LYS A 108 10.35 9.39 -4.38
CA LYS A 108 10.11 10.26 -5.55
C LYS A 108 8.66 10.67 -5.70
N GLN A 109 7.72 9.80 -5.32
CA GLN A 109 6.28 10.05 -5.37
C GLN A 109 5.83 10.98 -4.24
N ASP A 110 6.52 10.95 -3.10
CA ASP A 110 6.36 11.83 -1.92
C ASP A 110 4.92 11.94 -1.39
N ILE A 111 4.18 10.83 -1.42
CA ILE A 111 2.85 10.77 -0.78
C ILE A 111 3.03 10.33 0.66
N VAL A 112 3.10 11.30 1.56
CA VAL A 112 3.19 11.07 3.01
C VAL A 112 1.79 10.83 3.60
N LEU A 113 1.55 9.63 4.11
CA LEU A 113 0.28 9.26 4.74
C LEU A 113 0.26 9.56 6.24
N PHE A 114 1.43 9.45 6.88
CA PHE A 114 1.65 9.80 8.27
C PHE A 114 3.11 10.19 8.52
N LEU A 115 3.31 11.21 9.34
CA LEU A 115 4.62 11.64 9.80
C LEU A 115 4.54 11.88 11.31
N GLY A 116 5.17 11.00 12.07
CA GLY A 116 5.41 11.13 13.50
C GLY A 116 6.87 11.46 13.80
N GLN A 117 7.24 11.45 15.08
CA GLN A 117 8.63 11.67 15.51
C GLN A 117 9.51 10.42 15.28
N HIS A 118 8.91 9.23 15.34
CA HIS A 118 9.59 7.94 15.33
C HIS A 118 9.22 7.07 14.14
N ILE A 119 8.08 7.32 13.49
CA ILE A 119 7.67 6.61 12.27
C ILE A 119 7.17 7.54 11.16
N ARG A 120 7.63 7.29 9.94
CA ARG A 120 7.11 7.88 8.70
C ARG A 120 6.45 6.79 7.87
N VAL A 121 5.23 7.06 7.39
CA VAL A 121 4.46 6.14 6.54
C VAL A 121 4.25 6.81 5.18
N LEU A 122 4.82 6.21 4.15
CA LEU A 122 4.66 6.62 2.76
C LEU A 122 3.68 5.71 2.03
N ALA A 123 2.99 6.24 1.02
CA ALA A 123 2.32 5.38 0.05
C ALA A 123 3.37 4.73 -0.85
N ALA A 124 3.26 3.42 -1.02
CA ALA A 124 3.97 2.72 -2.07
C ALA A 124 3.62 3.33 -3.44
N PRO A 125 4.48 3.15 -4.47
CA PRO A 125 4.22 3.69 -5.80
C PRO A 125 2.83 3.29 -6.30
N ILE A 126 2.02 4.26 -6.73
CA ILE A 126 0.62 3.99 -7.11
C ILE A 126 0.57 3.03 -8.31
N GLU A 127 1.53 3.11 -9.24
CA GLU A 127 1.62 2.16 -10.35
C GLU A 127 1.81 0.72 -9.88
N TRP A 128 2.64 0.50 -8.87
CA TRP A 128 2.80 -0.83 -8.27
C TRP A 128 1.54 -1.27 -7.51
N ALA A 129 0.91 -0.36 -6.77
CA ALA A 129 -0.36 -0.68 -6.10
C ALA A 129 -1.46 -1.07 -7.10
N VAL A 130 -1.54 -0.40 -8.26
CA VAL A 130 -2.43 -0.76 -9.37
C VAL A 130 -2.11 -2.15 -9.90
N GLU A 131 -0.84 -2.40 -10.23
CA GLU A 131 -0.37 -3.71 -10.73
C GLU A 131 -0.81 -4.86 -9.81
N ARG A 132 -0.60 -4.73 -8.50
CA ARG A 132 -1.05 -5.72 -7.51
C ARG A 132 -2.56 -5.92 -7.50
N LYS A 133 -3.35 -4.85 -7.62
CA LYS A 133 -4.82 -4.94 -7.67
C LYS A 133 -5.30 -5.62 -8.94
N ILE A 134 -4.72 -5.29 -10.10
CA ILE A 134 -5.07 -5.92 -11.38
C ILE A 134 -4.75 -7.42 -11.34
N ARG A 135 -3.61 -7.82 -10.78
CA ARG A 135 -3.25 -9.24 -10.62
C ARG A 135 -4.24 -10.00 -9.73
N ARG A 136 -4.66 -9.42 -8.60
CA ARG A 136 -5.69 -10.03 -7.73
C ARG A 136 -7.04 -10.20 -8.43
N LEU A 137 -7.42 -9.24 -9.27
CA LEU A 137 -8.63 -9.33 -10.10
C LEU A 137 -8.50 -10.44 -11.16
N PHE A 138 -7.33 -10.56 -11.78
CA PHE A 138 -7.04 -11.60 -12.78
C PHE A 138 -7.05 -13.02 -12.17
N GLU A 139 -6.45 -13.20 -11.00
CA GLU A 139 -6.40 -14.48 -10.29
C GLU A 139 -7.78 -14.95 -9.78
N GLY A 140 -8.79 -14.08 -9.85
CA GLY A 140 -10.19 -14.48 -9.70
C GLY A 140 -10.60 -14.81 -8.27
N THR A 141 -10.23 -13.98 -7.30
CA THR A 141 -10.75 -14.10 -5.93
C THR A 141 -12.26 -13.81 -5.91
N ARG A 142 -13.09 -14.85 -5.73
CA ARG A 142 -14.58 -14.77 -5.77
C ARG A 142 -15.20 -14.26 -4.47
N ASP A 143 -14.54 -13.36 -3.75
CA ASP A 143 -14.99 -12.91 -2.44
C ASP A 143 -15.36 -11.41 -2.42
N ARG A 144 -15.90 -10.95 -1.29
CA ARG A 144 -16.20 -9.52 -1.07
C ARG A 144 -14.97 -8.62 -1.25
N LYS A 145 -13.74 -9.18 -1.23
CA LYS A 145 -12.52 -8.39 -1.43
C LYS A 145 -12.39 -7.94 -2.87
N ALA A 146 -12.87 -8.70 -3.85
CA ALA A 146 -12.85 -8.30 -5.27
C ALA A 146 -13.57 -6.98 -5.55
N VAL A 147 -14.68 -6.69 -4.85
CA VAL A 147 -15.40 -5.40 -4.99
C VAL A 147 -14.53 -4.24 -4.53
N PHE A 148 -13.83 -4.43 -3.42
CA PHE A 148 -12.90 -3.44 -2.91
C PHE A 148 -11.66 -3.32 -3.77
N ASP A 149 -11.12 -4.43 -4.27
CA ASP A 149 -9.97 -4.42 -5.17
C ASP A 149 -10.28 -3.69 -6.47
N LEU A 150 -11.46 -3.89 -7.06
CA LEU A 150 -11.90 -3.14 -8.23
C LEU A 150 -12.05 -1.65 -7.89
N SER A 151 -12.78 -1.29 -6.82
CA SER A 151 -12.98 0.13 -6.46
C SER A 151 -11.67 0.86 -6.18
N ASP A 152 -10.74 0.21 -5.48
CA ASP A 152 -9.40 0.74 -5.18
C ASP A 152 -8.57 0.88 -6.46
N CYS A 153 -8.59 -0.14 -7.33
CA CYS A 153 -7.94 -0.10 -8.65
C CYS A 153 -8.44 1.09 -9.48
N LEU A 154 -9.76 1.30 -9.56
CA LEU A 154 -10.35 2.42 -10.30
C LEU A 154 -9.96 3.78 -9.73
N ALA A 155 -9.87 3.92 -8.40
CA ALA A 155 -9.44 5.16 -7.76
C ALA A 155 -7.95 5.46 -8.03
N MET A 156 -7.09 4.45 -7.95
CA MET A 156 -5.67 4.58 -8.27
C MET A 156 -5.44 4.91 -9.75
N LEU A 157 -6.18 4.26 -10.66
CA LEU A 157 -6.16 4.56 -12.09
C LEU A 157 -6.61 5.98 -12.39
N LYS A 158 -7.61 6.51 -11.67
CA LYS A 158 -8.03 7.91 -11.79
C LYS A 158 -6.92 8.86 -11.39
N TRP A 159 -6.26 8.59 -10.27
CA TRP A 159 -5.12 9.39 -9.84
C TRP A 159 -3.98 9.41 -10.88
N LEU A 160 -3.64 8.25 -11.46
CA LEU A 160 -2.62 8.16 -12.51
C LEU A 160 -3.02 8.91 -13.78
N ARG A 161 -4.27 8.74 -14.22
CA ARG A 161 -4.82 9.43 -15.40
C ARG A 161 -4.73 10.94 -15.24
N ASP A 162 -5.14 11.45 -14.08
CA ASP A 162 -5.15 12.88 -13.79
C ASP A 162 -3.73 13.45 -13.68
N ARG A 163 -2.81 12.68 -13.09
CA ARG A 163 -1.39 13.04 -13.04
C ARG A 163 -0.76 13.12 -14.44
N ASN A 164 -1.21 12.28 -15.37
CA ASN A 164 -0.69 12.22 -16.75
C ASN A 164 -1.47 13.10 -17.74
N ASP A 165 -2.47 13.86 -17.27
CA ASP A 165 -3.36 14.69 -18.08
C ASP A 165 -4.01 13.93 -19.25
N GLY A 166 -4.36 12.66 -19.04
CA GLY A 166 -4.95 11.86 -20.10
C GLY A 166 -4.99 10.35 -19.86
N PRO A 167 -5.60 9.61 -20.80
CA PRO A 167 -5.68 8.15 -20.71
C PRO A 167 -4.29 7.52 -20.65
N LEU A 168 -4.21 6.34 -20.04
CA LEU A 168 -2.99 5.59 -19.83
C LEU A 168 -2.76 4.59 -20.97
N ASP A 169 -1.50 4.30 -21.27
CA ASP A 169 -1.14 3.20 -22.18
C ASP A 169 -1.60 1.87 -21.55
N ARG A 170 -2.55 1.20 -22.22
CA ARG A 170 -3.13 -0.06 -21.76
C ARG A 170 -2.08 -1.14 -21.56
N GLU A 171 -1.18 -1.29 -22.52
CA GLU A 171 -0.19 -2.36 -22.52
C GLU A 171 0.92 -2.09 -21.51
N ARG A 172 1.28 -0.81 -21.31
CA ARG A 172 2.16 -0.43 -20.22
C ARG A 172 1.57 -0.81 -18.86
N ILE A 173 0.32 -0.47 -18.59
CA ILE A 173 -0.35 -0.79 -17.32
C ILE A 173 -0.53 -2.30 -17.15
N ARG A 174 -0.94 -3.01 -18.21
CA ARG A 174 -1.09 -4.48 -18.20
C ARG A 174 0.25 -5.18 -17.98
N GLY A 175 1.33 -4.64 -18.51
CA GLY A 175 2.67 -5.20 -18.48
C GLY A 175 3.50 -4.85 -17.24
N LEU A 176 2.96 -4.08 -16.28
CA LEU A 176 3.66 -3.79 -15.04
C LEU A 176 3.98 -5.10 -14.29
N ASP A 177 5.25 -5.30 -13.97
CA ASP A 177 5.74 -6.43 -13.19
C ASP A 177 7.03 -6.04 -12.48
N VAL A 178 6.91 -5.51 -11.26
CA VAL A 178 8.09 -5.07 -10.49
C VAL A 178 8.93 -6.26 -10.03
N ASN A 179 8.31 -7.43 -9.84
CA ASN A 179 9.04 -8.64 -9.45
C ASN A 179 9.65 -9.38 -10.65
N GLY A 180 9.09 -9.22 -11.84
CA GLY A 180 9.63 -9.73 -13.11
C GLY A 180 9.32 -11.20 -13.42
N PHE A 181 8.41 -11.85 -12.67
CA PHE A 181 8.12 -13.29 -12.81
C PHE A 181 6.61 -13.61 -12.87
N GLY A 182 5.74 -12.62 -12.90
CA GLY A 182 4.28 -12.83 -12.82
C GLY A 182 3.65 -13.05 -14.18
N VAL A 183 2.68 -13.98 -14.27
CA VAL A 183 1.82 -14.10 -15.46
C VAL A 183 1.00 -12.81 -15.59
N GLY A 184 1.14 -12.13 -16.73
CA GLY A 184 0.45 -10.87 -16.99
C GLY A 184 -1.07 -11.05 -17.06
N PRO A 185 -1.86 -10.06 -16.58
CA PRO A 185 -3.30 -10.06 -16.74
C PRO A 185 -3.74 -10.21 -18.20
N ASP A 186 -4.84 -10.93 -18.40
CA ASP A 186 -5.41 -11.14 -19.73
C ASP A 186 -6.21 -9.92 -20.24
N LYS A 187 -6.59 -9.99 -21.53
CA LYS A 187 -7.35 -8.93 -22.18
C LYS A 187 -8.72 -8.72 -21.51
N ALA A 188 -9.37 -9.80 -21.09
CA ALA A 188 -10.71 -9.77 -20.50
C ALA A 188 -10.72 -9.04 -19.14
N THR A 189 -9.70 -9.24 -18.32
CA THR A 189 -9.52 -8.51 -17.05
C THR A 189 -9.37 -7.02 -17.32
N MET A 190 -8.53 -6.66 -18.30
CA MET A 190 -8.33 -5.26 -18.67
C MET A 190 -9.60 -4.62 -19.27
N ASP A 191 -10.38 -5.34 -20.06
CA ASP A 191 -11.67 -4.88 -20.59
C ASP A 191 -12.70 -4.65 -19.47
N THR A 192 -12.71 -5.54 -18.46
CA THR A 192 -13.57 -5.40 -17.27
C THR A 192 -13.24 -4.13 -16.50
N ILE A 193 -11.95 -3.86 -16.26
CA ILE A 193 -11.49 -2.64 -15.60
C ILE A 193 -11.85 -1.40 -16.42
N ALA A 194 -11.60 -1.41 -17.73
CA ALA A 194 -11.92 -0.29 -18.61
C ALA A 194 -13.41 0.04 -18.62
N THR A 195 -14.26 -0.98 -18.66
CA THR A 195 -15.73 -0.84 -18.63
C THR A 195 -16.17 -0.24 -17.30
N ALA A 196 -15.76 -0.83 -16.18
CA ALA A 196 -16.11 -0.34 -14.85
C ALA A 196 -15.59 1.09 -14.59
N TYR A 197 -14.44 1.44 -15.14
CA TYR A 197 -13.91 2.80 -15.07
C TYR A 197 -14.80 3.79 -15.82
N CYS A 198 -15.19 3.46 -17.06
CA CYS A 198 -16.06 4.29 -17.88
C CYS A 198 -17.42 4.49 -17.21
N GLU A 199 -18.01 3.43 -16.66
CA GLU A 199 -19.27 3.50 -15.92
C GLU A 199 -19.17 4.40 -14.68
N LYS A 200 -18.03 4.37 -13.97
CA LYS A 200 -17.83 5.15 -12.74
C LYS A 200 -17.53 6.62 -12.99
N TYR A 201 -16.71 6.94 -13.98
CA TYR A 201 -16.17 8.30 -14.19
C TYR A 201 -16.65 8.98 -15.48
N GLY A 202 -17.36 8.28 -16.36
CA GLY A 202 -17.86 8.83 -17.62
C GLY A 202 -16.77 9.12 -18.66
N GLU A 203 -15.57 8.58 -18.48
CA GLU A 203 -14.42 8.83 -19.34
C GLU A 203 -13.58 7.57 -19.57
N ARG A 204 -12.75 7.58 -20.63
CA ARG A 204 -11.89 6.44 -20.97
C ARG A 204 -10.61 6.49 -20.14
N ILE A 205 -10.24 5.34 -19.56
CA ILE A 205 -8.98 5.17 -18.84
C ILE A 205 -7.80 4.82 -19.74
N PHE A 206 -8.02 4.06 -20.82
CA PHE A 206 -6.95 3.59 -21.69
C PHE A 206 -7.06 4.13 -23.11
N PHE A 207 -5.91 4.31 -23.76
CA PHE A 207 -5.79 4.46 -25.22
C PHE A 207 -5.17 3.21 -25.86
#